data_AF-A0A6I5CKM3-F1
#
_entry.id   AF-A0A6I5CKM3-F1
#
_cell.length_a   1.000
_cell.length_b   1.000
_cell.length_c   1.000
_cell.angle_alpha   90.00
_cell.angle_beta   90.00
_cell.angle_gamma   90.00
#
_symmetry.space_group_name_H-M   'P 1'
#
loop_
_entity.id
_entity.type
_entity.pdbx_description
1 polymer ?
#
loop_
_entity_poly.entity_id
_entity_poly.type
_entity_poly.pdbx_seq_one_letter_code
_entity_poly.pdbx_strand_id
1 'polypeptide(L)'
;CLWGEPLARTAEQIESVRAAARAAGRTGPPRIQVAFRPIIAPTEELAWEKAHRTVGAIRERRAAGAVRHHRGDAPQNTGSQRLLDIAARGERYDRALWTPTAAATGGAGNSNALVGTPETVARALLDYYDLGVDILSARGYDLLDDAIDFG
;
A
#
# COMPACT_ATOMS: atom_id res chain seq x y z
N CYS A 1 -11.97 -4.10 0.60
CA CYS A 1 -10.84 -3.17 0.48
C CYS A 1 -9.62 -3.98 0.10
N LEU A 2 -9.02 -3.67 -1.04
CA LEU A 2 -7.75 -4.23 -1.51
C LEU A 2 -6.59 -3.45 -0.85
N TRP A 3 -5.46 -4.11 -0.72
CA TRP A 3 -4.23 -3.48 -0.24
C TRP A 3 -3.40 -3.03 -1.45
N GLY A 4 -2.57 -2.00 -1.28
CA GLY A 4 -1.69 -1.53 -2.34
C GLY A 4 -0.73 -2.63 -2.78
N GLU A 5 -1.01 -3.26 -3.90
CA GLU A 5 -0.21 -4.32 -4.55
C GLU A 5 0.12 -3.84 -5.98
N PRO A 6 1.11 -4.43 -6.67
CA PRO A 6 1.45 -4.00 -8.03
C PRO A 6 0.25 -4.02 -8.98
N LEU A 7 0.19 -3.10 -9.94
CA LEU A 7 -0.96 -2.88 -10.82
C LEU A 7 -1.49 -4.18 -11.44
N ALA A 8 -0.60 -5.04 -11.95
CA ALA A 8 -0.97 -6.33 -12.52
C ALA A 8 -1.71 -7.23 -11.52
N ARG A 9 -1.23 -7.31 -10.27
CA ARG A 9 -1.85 -8.09 -9.19
C ARG A 9 -3.17 -7.49 -8.72
N THR A 10 -3.24 -6.16 -8.67
CA THR A 10 -4.49 -5.46 -8.36
C THR A 10 -5.55 -5.72 -9.43
N ALA A 11 -5.18 -5.70 -10.71
CA ALA A 11 -6.09 -6.03 -11.80
C ALA A 11 -6.65 -7.47 -11.71
N GLU A 12 -5.78 -8.45 -11.42
CA GLU A 12 -6.18 -9.84 -11.17
C GLU A 12 -7.20 -9.95 -10.02
N GLN A 13 -6.97 -9.26 -8.91
CA GLN A 13 -7.88 -9.28 -7.76
C GLN A 13 -9.21 -8.59 -8.05
N ILE A 14 -9.19 -7.46 -8.75
CA ILE A 14 -10.41 -6.76 -9.18
C ILE A 14 -11.25 -7.67 -10.05
N GLU A 15 -10.64 -8.35 -11.03
CA GLU A 15 -11.39 -9.26 -11.90
C GLU A 15 -11.93 -10.47 -11.14
N SER A 16 -11.15 -11.04 -10.20
CA SER A 16 -11.66 -12.11 -9.33
C SER A 16 -12.90 -11.70 -8.55
N VAL A 17 -12.92 -10.48 -8.00
CA VAL A 17 -14.08 -9.94 -7.27
C VAL A 17 -15.27 -9.71 -8.22
N ARG A 18 -15.03 -9.16 -9.41
CA ARG A 18 -16.08 -8.95 -10.42
C ARG A 18 -16.66 -10.28 -10.91
N ALA A 19 -15.83 -11.29 -11.15
CA ALA A 19 -16.26 -12.63 -11.53
C ALA A 19 -17.11 -13.29 -10.45
N ALA A 20 -16.69 -13.22 -9.18
CA ALA A 20 -17.48 -13.72 -8.05
C ALA A 20 -18.83 -12.99 -7.93
N ALA A 21 -18.86 -11.67 -8.16
CA ALA A 21 -20.10 -10.89 -8.15
C ALA A 21 -21.07 -11.34 -9.25
N ARG A 22 -20.58 -11.58 -10.47
CA ARG A 22 -21.39 -12.12 -11.59
C ARG A 22 -21.90 -13.52 -11.29
N ALA A 23 -21.05 -14.40 -10.77
CA ALA A 23 -21.44 -15.77 -10.40
C ALA A 23 -22.51 -15.80 -9.29
N ALA A 24 -22.49 -14.81 -8.39
CA ALA A 24 -23.52 -14.62 -7.37
C ALA A 24 -24.81 -13.94 -7.88
N GLY A 25 -24.94 -13.67 -9.19
CA GLY A 25 -26.12 -13.08 -9.79
C GLY A 25 -26.32 -11.59 -9.50
N ARG A 26 -25.26 -10.85 -9.11
CA ARG A 26 -25.37 -9.40 -8.88
C ARG A 26 -25.54 -8.66 -10.20
N THR A 27 -26.42 -7.65 -10.21
CA THR A 27 -26.72 -6.82 -11.38
C THR A 27 -25.64 -5.79 -11.72
N GLY A 28 -24.67 -5.57 -10.81
CA GLY A 28 -23.55 -4.67 -11.02
C GLY A 28 -22.34 -5.04 -10.16
N PRO A 29 -21.12 -4.61 -10.55
CA PRO A 29 -19.92 -4.89 -9.79
C PRO A 29 -19.92 -4.10 -8.46
N PRO A 30 -19.35 -4.67 -7.38
CA PRO A 30 -19.09 -3.88 -6.18
C PRO A 30 -18.05 -2.80 -6.45
N ARG A 31 -18.16 -1.66 -5.76
CA ARG A 31 -17.11 -0.64 -5.78
C ARG A 31 -15.83 -1.19 -5.15
N ILE A 32 -14.70 -0.85 -5.75
CA ILE A 32 -13.39 -1.28 -5.27
C ILE A 32 -12.73 -0.14 -4.50
N GLN A 33 -12.25 -0.46 -3.31
CA GLN A 33 -11.41 0.43 -2.50
C GLN A 33 -9.98 -0.11 -2.48
N VAL A 34 -8.99 0.75 -2.67
CA VAL A 34 -7.57 0.45 -2.38
C VAL A 34 -7.04 1.43 -1.33
N ALA A 35 -6.17 0.94 -0.44
CA ALA A 35 -5.52 1.75 0.56
C ALA A 35 -3.99 1.78 0.41
N PHE A 36 -3.41 2.97 0.50
CA PHE A 36 -1.97 3.24 0.46
C PHE A 36 -1.54 4.10 1.66
N ARG A 37 -0.22 4.18 1.87
CA ARG A 37 0.42 5.13 2.79
C ARG A 37 1.38 6.02 2.01
N PRO A 38 0.90 7.11 1.38
CA PRO A 38 1.74 7.97 0.57
C PRO A 38 2.89 8.56 1.39
N ILE A 39 4.06 8.67 0.76
CA ILE A 39 5.24 9.35 1.27
C ILE A 39 5.60 10.40 0.22
N ILE A 40 5.03 11.58 0.40
CA ILE A 40 5.12 12.70 -0.52
C ILE A 40 6.17 13.68 -0.02
N ALA A 41 6.94 14.27 -0.93
CA ALA A 41 7.82 15.41 -0.68
C ALA A 41 7.99 16.27 -1.95
N PRO A 42 8.51 17.51 -1.86
CA PRO A 42 8.62 18.40 -3.01
C PRO A 42 9.53 17.93 -4.16
N THR A 43 10.48 17.03 -3.89
CA THR A 43 11.32 16.40 -4.92
C THR A 43 11.40 14.90 -4.72
N GLU A 44 11.78 14.17 -5.77
CA GLU A 44 11.98 12.72 -5.70
C GLU A 44 13.02 12.37 -4.65
N GLU A 45 14.15 13.08 -4.60
CA GLU A 45 15.22 12.84 -3.62
C GLU A 45 14.72 12.94 -2.19
N LEU A 46 13.97 14.02 -1.88
CA LEU A 46 13.39 14.23 -0.55
C LEU A 46 12.33 13.17 -0.21
N ALA A 47 11.54 12.72 -1.19
CA ALA A 47 10.53 11.69 -0.98
C ALA A 47 11.19 10.36 -0.63
N TRP A 48 12.26 10.00 -1.34
CA TRP A 48 13.04 8.81 -1.06
C TRP A 48 13.79 8.90 0.27
N GLU A 49 14.35 10.05 0.64
CA GLU A 49 14.93 10.25 1.96
C GLU A 49 13.87 10.06 3.07
N LYS A 50 12.69 10.69 2.93
CA LYS A 50 11.55 10.53 3.84
C LYS A 50 11.11 9.06 3.94
N ALA A 51 11.14 8.32 2.83
CA ALA A 51 10.77 6.91 2.77
C ALA A 51 11.74 6.02 3.57
N HIS A 52 13.05 6.17 3.36
CA HIS A 52 14.06 5.40 4.10
C HIS A 52 14.04 5.72 5.59
N ARG A 53 13.90 7.01 5.95
CA ARG A 53 13.73 7.44 7.35
C ARG A 53 12.49 6.81 7.99
N THR A 54 11.37 6.77 7.27
CA THR A 54 10.13 6.13 7.73
C THR A 54 10.34 4.65 8.04
N VAL A 55 11.02 3.90 7.16
CA VAL A 55 11.33 2.48 7.40
C VAL A 55 12.27 2.30 8.60
N GLY A 56 13.26 3.18 8.75
CA GLY A 56 14.13 3.21 9.94
C GLY A 56 13.31 3.31 11.23
N ALA A 57 12.43 4.32 11.31
CA ALA A 57 11.56 4.53 12.46
C ALA A 57 10.62 3.33 12.74
N ILE A 58 10.09 2.68 11.70
CA ILE A 58 9.27 1.45 11.87
C ILE A 58 10.10 0.34 12.52
N ARG A 59 11.33 0.12 12.03
CA ARG A 59 12.24 -0.92 12.57
C ARG A 59 12.62 -0.64 14.02
N GLU A 60 12.95 0.60 14.34
CA GLU A 60 13.28 1.03 15.71
C GLU A 60 12.11 0.81 16.67
N ARG A 61 10.90 1.24 16.30
CA ARG A 61 9.68 1.02 17.12
C ARG A 61 9.39 -0.46 17.33
N ARG A 62 9.64 -1.29 16.32
CA ARG A 62 9.50 -2.75 16.43
C ARG A 62 10.53 -3.36 17.37
N ALA A 63 11.80 -2.95 17.25
CA ALA A 63 12.87 -3.41 18.13
C ALA A 63 12.64 -3.00 19.60
N ALA A 64 12.11 -1.79 19.83
CA ALA A 64 11.73 -1.30 21.15
C ALA A 64 10.48 -2.00 21.75
N GLY A 65 9.81 -2.89 21.00
CA GLY A 65 8.60 -3.56 21.46
C GLY A 65 7.38 -2.64 21.59
N ALA A 66 7.45 -1.41 21.06
CA ALA A 66 6.36 -0.43 21.10
C ALA A 66 5.17 -0.84 20.22
N VAL A 67 5.39 -1.76 19.28
CA VAL A 67 4.34 -2.31 18.41
C VAL A 67 3.97 -3.71 18.89
N ARG A 68 2.74 -3.88 19.38
CA ARG A 68 2.13 -5.21 19.62
C ARG A 68 1.83 -5.87 18.28
N HIS A 69 2.83 -6.53 17.70
CA HIS A 69 2.58 -7.61 16.75
C HIS A 69 2.74 -8.95 17.43
N HIS A 70 1.96 -9.94 16.97
CA HIS A 70 2.12 -11.33 17.34
C HIS A 70 3.58 -11.72 17.06
N ARG A 71 4.37 -11.79 18.13
CA ARG A 71 5.76 -12.22 18.07
C ARG A 71 5.76 -13.68 17.68
N GLY A 72 6.35 -14.02 16.54
CA GLY A 72 6.83 -15.39 16.28
C GLY A 72 6.26 -16.10 15.05
N ASP A 73 5.02 -15.85 14.66
CA ASP A 73 4.38 -16.64 13.60
C ASP A 73 4.18 -15.84 12.31
N ALA A 74 4.38 -16.51 11.17
CA ALA A 74 4.02 -15.97 9.86
C ALA A 74 2.54 -15.55 9.88
N PRO A 75 2.18 -14.40 9.26
CA PRO A 75 0.79 -13.93 9.32
C PRO A 75 -0.13 -14.97 8.67
N GLN A 76 -1.21 -15.31 9.36
CA GLN A 76 -2.18 -16.30 8.87
C GLN A 76 -3.11 -15.74 7.78
N ASN A 77 -3.24 -14.41 7.67
CA ASN A 77 -4.11 -13.80 6.68
C ASN A 77 -3.41 -13.68 5.32
N THR A 78 -4.13 -14.07 4.26
CA THR A 78 -3.62 -14.11 2.89
C THR A 78 -3.14 -12.76 2.37
N GLY A 79 -3.76 -11.65 2.80
CA GLY A 79 -3.33 -10.30 2.40
C GLY A 79 -1.91 -9.99 2.86
N SER A 80 -1.58 -10.31 4.11
CA SER A 80 -0.24 -10.05 4.67
C SER A 80 0.80 -10.97 4.04
N GLN A 81 0.44 -12.23 3.78
CA GLN A 81 1.29 -13.16 3.05
C GLN A 81 1.61 -12.63 1.66
N ARG A 82 0.61 -12.16 0.90
CA ARG A 82 0.83 -11.54 -0.41
C ARG A 82 1.73 -10.31 -0.35
N LEU A 83 1.53 -9.42 0.62
CA LEU A 83 2.40 -8.24 0.76
C LEU A 83 3.86 -8.64 1.04
N LEU A 84 4.08 -9.64 1.88
CA LEU A 84 5.42 -10.15 2.16
C LEU A 84 6.04 -10.84 0.94
N ASP A 85 5.26 -11.64 0.20
CA ASP A 85 5.70 -12.29 -1.02
C ASP A 85 6.08 -11.28 -2.11
N ILE A 86 5.29 -10.21 -2.24
CA ILE A 86 5.61 -9.09 -3.13
C ILE A 86 6.88 -8.41 -2.66
N ALA A 87 6.99 -8.04 -1.38
CA ALA A 87 8.18 -7.38 -0.84
C ALA A 87 9.46 -8.23 -0.99
N ALA A 88 9.35 -9.56 -0.91
CA ALA A 88 10.47 -10.48 -1.12
C ALA A 88 10.92 -10.55 -2.59
N ARG A 89 10.05 -10.23 -3.54
CA ARG A 89 10.35 -10.24 -4.99
C ARG A 89 10.94 -8.92 -5.47
N GLY A 90 10.82 -7.84 -4.71
CA GLY A 90 11.28 -6.52 -5.09
C GLY A 90 10.79 -5.43 -4.16
N GLU A 91 11.55 -4.34 -4.14
CA GLU A 91 11.23 -3.18 -3.30
C GLU A 91 10.37 -2.14 -4.01
N ARG A 92 10.50 -2.03 -5.33
CA ARG A 92 9.88 -0.99 -6.15
C ARG A 92 9.10 -1.61 -7.30
N TYR A 93 7.89 -1.11 -7.50
CA TYR A 93 6.97 -1.55 -8.55
C TYR A 93 6.28 -0.36 -9.19
N ASP A 94 5.89 -0.56 -10.44
CA ASP A 94 5.12 0.40 -11.22
C ASP A 94 5.77 1.80 -11.16
N ARG A 95 4.95 2.84 -11.02
CA ARG A 95 5.42 4.23 -10.98
C ARG A 95 6.06 4.62 -9.65
N ALA A 96 5.47 4.20 -8.52
CA ALA A 96 5.77 4.74 -7.20
C ALA A 96 5.58 3.74 -6.06
N LEU A 97 5.15 2.50 -6.33
CA LEU A 97 4.83 1.54 -5.29
C LEU A 97 6.11 1.04 -4.62
N TRP A 98 6.17 1.18 -3.30
CA TRP A 98 7.31 0.82 -2.48
C TRP A 98 6.89 -0.11 -1.33
N THR A 99 7.61 -1.22 -1.19
CA THR A 99 7.23 -2.37 -0.34
C THR A 99 8.05 -2.60 0.93
N PRO A 100 9.24 -2.00 1.15
CA PRO A 100 10.00 -2.16 2.38
C PRO A 100 9.26 -1.79 3.67
N THR A 101 8.26 -0.93 3.61
CA THR A 101 7.38 -0.64 4.75
C THR A 101 6.52 -1.85 5.14
N ALA A 102 6.01 -2.62 4.18
CA ALA A 102 5.33 -3.89 4.46
C ALA A 102 6.28 -4.96 5.00
N ALA A 103 7.49 -5.07 4.47
CA ALA A 103 8.49 -5.98 5.03
C ALA A 103 8.82 -5.60 6.50
N ALA A 104 9.00 -4.30 6.78
CA ALA A 104 9.33 -3.81 8.12
C ALA A 104 8.21 -4.05 9.14
N THR A 105 6.94 -3.91 8.74
CA THR A 105 5.78 -4.18 9.59
C THR A 105 5.40 -5.66 9.69
N GLY A 106 6.00 -6.54 8.89
CA GLY A 106 5.61 -7.95 8.84
C GLY A 106 4.31 -8.20 8.06
N GLY A 107 4.05 -7.39 7.02
CA GLY A 107 2.89 -7.49 6.15
C GLY A 107 1.60 -6.94 6.75
N ALA A 108 1.69 -6.23 7.87
CA ALA A 108 0.50 -5.85 8.63
C ALA A 108 -0.29 -4.70 7.98
N GLY A 109 -1.57 -4.94 7.71
CA GLY A 109 -2.48 -3.92 7.17
C GLY A 109 -2.04 -3.37 5.81
N ASN A 110 -2.52 -2.17 5.47
CA ASN A 110 -2.16 -1.47 4.23
C ASN A 110 -0.77 -0.83 4.34
N SER A 111 0.29 -1.65 4.41
CA SER A 111 1.63 -1.14 4.72
C SER A 111 2.43 -0.63 3.53
N ASN A 112 2.07 -0.94 2.29
CA ASN A 112 2.79 -0.44 1.12
C ASN A 112 2.57 1.07 0.91
N ALA A 113 3.65 1.73 0.46
CA ALA A 113 3.69 3.16 0.26
C ALA A 113 3.71 3.52 -1.23
N LEU A 114 3.19 4.71 -1.57
CA LEU A 114 3.48 5.38 -2.84
C LEU A 114 4.48 6.48 -2.53
N VAL A 115 5.66 6.44 -3.14
CA VAL A 115 6.77 7.38 -2.84
C VAL A 115 7.04 8.25 -4.07
N GLY A 116 7.12 9.57 -3.87
CA GLY A 116 7.52 10.50 -4.93
C GLY A 116 7.04 11.94 -4.68
N THR A 117 7.11 12.76 -5.72
CA THR A 117 6.48 14.10 -5.70
C THR A 117 4.95 14.00 -5.67
N PRO A 118 4.23 15.11 -5.36
CA PRO A 118 2.77 15.14 -5.48
C PRO A 118 2.27 14.63 -6.84
N GLU A 119 2.92 15.04 -7.94
CA GLU A 119 2.56 14.61 -9.29
C GLU A 119 2.85 13.13 -9.55
N THR A 120 3.97 12.61 -9.04
CA THR A 120 4.30 11.18 -9.15
C THR A 120 3.27 10.33 -8.42
N VAL A 121 2.91 10.71 -7.19
CA VAL A 121 1.91 9.99 -6.39
C VAL A 121 0.50 10.13 -6.99
N ALA A 122 0.11 11.33 -7.45
CA ALA A 122 -1.17 11.54 -8.12
C ALA A 122 -1.31 10.66 -9.37
N ARG A 123 -0.27 10.60 -10.23
CA ARG A 123 -0.25 9.71 -11.40
C ARG A 123 -0.33 8.24 -11.01
N ALA A 124 0.37 7.82 -9.96
CA ALA A 124 0.30 6.44 -9.48
C ALA A 124 -1.13 6.10 -9.00
N LEU A 125 -1.81 7.01 -8.30
CA LEU A 125 -3.20 6.83 -7.88
C LEU A 125 -4.16 6.76 -9.07
N LEU A 126 -3.93 7.55 -10.11
CA LEU A 126 -4.70 7.49 -11.36
C LEU A 126 -4.49 6.15 -12.09
N ASP A 127 -3.28 5.58 -12.07
CA ASP A 127 -3.05 4.25 -12.64
C ASP A 127 -3.95 3.17 -11.96
N TYR A 128 -4.21 3.28 -10.65
CA TYR A 128 -5.18 2.41 -9.96
C TYR A 128 -6.64 2.76 -10.25
N TYR A 129 -6.95 4.05 -10.41
CA TYR A 129 -8.29 4.49 -10.82
C TYR A 129 -8.66 3.90 -12.19
N ASP A 130 -7.72 3.88 -13.14
CA ASP A 130 -7.91 3.31 -14.48
C ASP A 130 -8.19 1.80 -14.47
N LEU A 131 -7.75 1.07 -13.41
CA LEU A 131 -8.13 -0.34 -13.20
C LEU A 131 -9.58 -0.51 -12.69
N GLY A 132 -10.25 0.59 -12.34
CA GLY A 132 -11.59 0.64 -11.78
C GLY A 132 -11.60 0.57 -10.25
N VAL A 133 -10.61 1.20 -9.61
CA VAL A 133 -10.66 1.52 -8.18
C VAL A 133 -11.47 2.81 -7.99
N ASP A 134 -12.58 2.71 -7.26
CA ASP A 134 -13.51 3.82 -7.05
C ASP A 134 -13.17 4.65 -5.79
N ILE A 135 -12.51 4.03 -4.81
CA ILE A 135 -12.26 4.63 -3.50
C ILE A 135 -10.78 4.48 -3.15
N LEU A 136 -10.09 5.62 -3.06
CA LEU A 136 -8.70 5.69 -2.64
C LEU A 136 -8.65 6.09 -1.16
N SER A 137 -7.98 5.30 -0.35
CA SER A 137 -7.72 5.62 1.06
C SER A 137 -6.24 5.88 1.27
N ALA A 138 -5.90 7.09 1.72
CA ALA A 138 -4.56 7.47 2.11
C ALA A 138 -4.48 7.61 3.63
N ARG A 139 -3.55 6.89 4.26
CA ARG A 139 -3.21 7.09 5.67
C ARG A 139 -1.69 7.22 5.81
N GLY A 140 -1.24 8.41 6.20
CA GLY A 140 0.17 8.68 6.48
C GLY A 140 0.78 7.85 7.60
N TYR A 141 2.08 7.97 7.75
CA TYR A 141 2.86 7.53 8.92
C TYR A 141 2.87 8.60 10.02
N ASP A 142 2.86 9.87 9.64
CA ASP A 142 2.53 11.02 10.48
C ASP A 142 1.13 11.52 10.11
N LEU A 143 0.18 11.48 11.04
CA LEU A 143 -1.24 11.69 10.70
C LEU A 143 -1.54 13.11 10.23
N LEU A 144 -0.88 14.13 10.79
CA LEU A 144 -1.17 15.51 10.47
C LEU A 144 -0.34 15.96 9.26
N ASP A 145 0.97 15.77 9.33
CA ASP A 145 1.88 16.28 8.30
C ASP A 145 1.64 15.57 6.96
N ASP A 146 1.43 14.24 6.97
CA ASP A 146 1.15 13.53 5.72
C ASP A 146 -0.27 13.82 5.18
N ALA A 147 -1.20 14.27 6.02
CA ALA A 147 -2.51 14.73 5.53
C ALA A 147 -2.40 16.09 4.84
N ILE A 148 -1.51 16.97 5.33
CA ILE A 148 -1.17 18.24 4.68
C ILE A 148 -0.44 17.98 3.35
N ASP A 149 0.54 17.07 3.34
CA ASP A 149 1.26 16.72 2.10
C ASP A 149 0.35 16.06 1.05
N PHE A 150 -0.75 15.43 1.48
CA PHE A 150 -1.69 14.72 0.59
C PHE A 150 -2.83 15.59 0.05
N GLY A 151 -3.32 16.58 0.81
CA GLY A 151 -4.52 17.36 0.51
C GLY A 151 -4.25 18.65 -0.25
#